data_AF-A0A329RVF6-F1
#
_entry.id   AF-A0A329RVF6-F1
#
_cell.length_a   1.000
_cell.length_b   1.000
_cell.length_c   1.000
_cell.angle_alpha   90.00
_cell.angle_beta   90.00
_cell.angle_gamma   90.00
#
_symmetry.space_group_name_H-M   'P 1'
#
loop_
_entity.id
_entity.type
_entity.pdbx_description
1 polymer ?
#
loop_
_entity_poly.entity_id
_entity_poly.type
_entity_poly.pdbx_seq_one_letter_code
_entity_poly.pdbx_strand_id
1 'polypeptide(L)'
;MVIAAYVIFPIPFSVLTMTPIYNILYIVSFRLVMGADVIRRTKAQPEQFKRYMNNLHAQILMMFVYPVYEVLFRTAQGSHYQLFVILLLPMIKVIIKNIMRKCTMHAEDMVPEAVIFTVDFFNAIYVATCMQTASSVVSIVIIVLTDLFQTFIMLYGLYRRTASISSFLAHTVQNPPSSERKDKFFSVLCGLCRNPEVFKKQIRAGITIRSCFSYDLAAADLSLLDTLDATMKDVDTVRQGSTKSAAVVPYPTISDIPRENTSTYKRWFCFRNGLDSVHPTTDLVDLAVPTRTDKRQLTRNHKPTRRKTAEHPIFLRDSLEVLFSVECLVLTSYLEAVIPLFYTTYILVMVHLPSAKYHTEMVGITTENVSARISPVFMFGLLQIASFVLLLAMVKRNCMMRALYQLAFVLESQKLLIQTKLIVWMMITLCFRVMHFGVDFTFKFSGFGYKFSSSSTEE
;
A
#
# COMPACT_ATOMS: atom_id res chain seq x y z
N MET A 1 22.97 4.14 -29.63
CA MET A 1 24.21 4.04 -30.42
C MET A 1 24.81 5.42 -30.70
N VAL A 2 24.11 6.36 -31.35
CA VAL A 2 24.67 7.70 -31.68
C VAL A 2 25.06 8.52 -30.43
N ILE A 3 24.20 8.63 -29.41
CA ILE A 3 24.51 9.40 -28.18
C ILE A 3 25.70 8.79 -27.43
N ALA A 4 25.77 7.46 -27.33
CA ALA A 4 26.88 6.76 -26.67
C ALA A 4 28.21 6.84 -27.42
N ALA A 5 28.21 7.23 -28.70
CA ALA A 5 29.43 7.48 -29.47
C ALA A 5 30.04 8.87 -29.18
N TYR A 6 29.24 9.81 -28.66
CA TYR A 6 29.67 11.18 -28.33
C TYR A 6 29.68 11.45 -26.81
N VAL A 7 29.16 10.54 -25.99
CA VAL A 7 29.08 10.63 -24.53
C VAL A 7 29.81 9.45 -23.92
N ILE A 8 30.46 9.64 -22.76
CA ILE A 8 31.17 8.59 -22.00
C ILE A 8 30.27 7.35 -21.90
N PHE A 9 30.78 6.19 -22.35
CA PHE A 9 30.09 4.91 -22.23
C PHE A 9 30.66 4.09 -21.05
N PRO A 10 29.78 3.49 -20.22
CA PRO A 10 28.33 3.63 -20.18
C PRO A 10 27.90 4.98 -19.61
N ILE A 11 26.72 5.46 -20.01
CA ILE A 11 26.17 6.74 -19.57
C ILE A 11 25.86 6.63 -18.06
N PRO A 12 26.41 7.51 -17.20
CA PRO A 12 26.15 7.50 -15.76
C PRO A 12 24.66 7.44 -15.46
N PHE A 13 24.25 6.43 -14.69
CA PHE A 13 22.85 6.17 -14.34
C PHE A 13 21.91 6.31 -15.54
N SER A 14 22.25 5.67 -16.67
CA SER A 14 21.52 5.75 -17.95
C SER A 14 20.00 5.59 -17.81
N VAL A 15 19.58 4.72 -16.87
CA VAL A 15 18.19 4.49 -16.51
C VAL A 15 17.51 5.78 -16.05
N LEU A 16 18.15 6.55 -15.16
CA LEU A 16 17.65 7.84 -14.67
C LEU A 16 17.82 8.95 -15.71
N THR A 17 19.00 9.06 -16.32
CA THR A 17 19.32 10.16 -17.24
C THR A 17 18.52 10.08 -18.54
N MET A 18 18.18 8.88 -19.01
CA MET A 18 17.35 8.67 -20.20
C MET A 18 15.85 8.68 -19.89
N THR A 19 15.44 8.68 -18.61
CA THR A 19 14.01 8.67 -18.23
C THR A 19 13.22 9.81 -18.89
N PRO A 20 13.68 11.08 -18.95
CA PRO A 20 12.95 12.14 -19.66
C PRO A 20 12.78 11.86 -21.15
N ILE A 21 13.80 11.30 -21.80
CA ILE A 21 13.77 10.95 -23.23
C ILE A 21 12.76 9.82 -23.46
N TYR A 22 12.79 8.78 -22.62
CA TYR A 22 11.80 7.69 -22.68
C TYR A 22 10.37 8.20 -22.43
N ASN A 23 10.17 9.14 -21.51
CA ASN A 23 8.86 9.75 -21.28
C ASN A 23 8.37 10.52 -22.52
N ILE A 24 9.23 11.31 -23.17
CA ILE A 24 8.86 12.02 -24.41
C ILE A 24 8.49 11.02 -25.51
N LEU A 25 9.31 9.99 -25.71
CA LEU A 25 9.03 8.93 -26.69
C LEU A 25 7.72 8.20 -26.39
N TYR A 26 7.45 7.93 -25.11
CA TYR A 26 6.20 7.29 -24.68
C TYR A 26 5.00 8.21 -24.93
N ILE A 27 5.10 9.50 -24.64
CA ILE A 27 4.05 10.48 -24.93
C ILE A 27 3.80 10.56 -26.45
N VAL A 28 4.84 10.63 -27.26
CA VAL A 28 4.71 10.66 -28.73
C VAL A 28 4.06 9.37 -29.24
N SER A 29 4.53 8.22 -28.77
CA SER A 29 3.99 6.91 -29.15
C SER A 29 2.52 6.76 -28.73
N PHE A 30 2.19 7.18 -27.51
CA PHE A 30 0.81 7.21 -27.02
C PHE A 30 -0.08 8.09 -27.90
N ARG A 31 0.43 9.27 -28.32
CA ARG A 31 -0.32 10.16 -29.22
C ARG A 31 -0.54 9.54 -30.60
N LEU A 32 0.45 8.82 -31.13
CA LEU A 32 0.35 8.14 -32.42
C LEU A 32 -0.63 6.96 -32.38
N VAL A 33 -0.59 6.15 -31.32
CA VAL A 33 -1.43 4.95 -31.17
C VAL A 33 -2.88 5.29 -30.84
N MET A 34 -3.10 6.22 -29.92
CA MET A 34 -4.46 6.49 -29.40
C MET A 34 -5.27 7.43 -30.30
N GLY A 35 -4.62 8.10 -31.25
CA GLY A 35 -5.27 9.01 -32.20
C GLY A 35 -5.74 10.34 -31.60
N ALA A 36 -6.02 11.32 -32.46
CA ALA A 36 -6.41 12.67 -32.05
C ALA A 36 -7.73 12.74 -31.27
N ASP A 37 -8.67 11.82 -31.57
CA ASP A 37 -10.00 11.81 -30.95
C ASP A 37 -9.98 11.44 -29.47
N VAL A 38 -9.16 10.46 -29.08
CA VAL A 38 -9.03 10.07 -27.67
C VAL A 38 -8.26 11.14 -26.90
N ILE A 39 -7.22 11.73 -27.50
CA ILE A 39 -6.51 12.87 -26.89
C ILE A 39 -7.45 14.04 -26.63
N ARG A 40 -8.37 14.34 -27.58
CA ARG A 40 -9.40 15.38 -27.40
C ARG A 40 -10.32 15.06 -26.23
N ARG A 41 -10.73 13.79 -26.07
CA ARG A 41 -11.54 13.33 -24.91
C ARG A 41 -10.77 13.41 -23.59
N THR A 42 -9.52 12.98 -23.56
CA THR A 42 -8.65 13.09 -22.37
C THR A 42 -8.41 14.56 -22.00
N LYS A 43 -8.23 15.44 -22.98
CA LYS A 43 -8.09 16.88 -22.76
C LYS A 43 -9.39 17.51 -22.23
N ALA A 44 -10.56 16.94 -22.56
CA ALA A 44 -11.85 17.37 -22.01
C ALA A 44 -12.02 16.99 -20.52
N GLN A 45 -11.18 16.11 -19.97
CA GLN A 45 -11.19 15.70 -18.56
C GLN A 45 -9.85 15.99 -17.86
N PRO A 46 -9.49 17.28 -17.69
CA PRO A 46 -8.18 17.68 -17.16
C PRO A 46 -7.92 17.17 -15.74
N GLU A 47 -8.96 17.03 -14.92
CA GLU A 47 -8.84 16.53 -13.54
C GLU A 47 -8.45 15.05 -13.49
N GLN A 48 -9.02 14.20 -14.36
CA GLN A 48 -8.65 12.78 -14.41
C GLN A 48 -7.22 12.61 -14.92
N PHE A 49 -6.84 13.38 -15.94
CA PHE A 49 -5.48 13.39 -16.45
C PHE A 49 -4.46 13.83 -15.38
N LYS A 50 -4.76 14.91 -14.64
CA LYS A 50 -3.92 15.38 -13.53
C LYS A 50 -3.73 14.32 -12.45
N ARG A 51 -4.80 13.60 -12.09
CA ARG A 51 -4.74 12.49 -11.11
C ARG A 51 -3.87 11.34 -11.60
N TYR A 52 -4.04 10.94 -12.86
CA TYR A 52 -3.20 9.92 -13.48
C TYR A 52 -1.72 10.32 -13.49
N MET A 53 -1.41 11.55 -13.91
CA MET A 53 -0.04 12.07 -13.90
C MET A 53 0.55 12.13 -12.49
N ASN A 54 -0.22 12.53 -11.48
CA ASN A 54 0.23 12.52 -10.08
C ASN A 54 0.56 11.12 -9.58
N ASN A 55 -0.22 10.10 -9.96
CA ASN A 55 0.09 8.70 -9.64
C ASN A 55 1.35 8.23 -10.36
N LEU A 56 1.50 8.56 -11.65
CA LEU A 56 2.68 8.21 -12.44
C LEU A 56 3.95 8.86 -11.89
N HIS A 57 3.90 10.15 -11.52
CA HIS A 57 5.02 10.83 -10.86
C HIS A 57 5.38 10.21 -9.50
N ALA A 58 4.38 9.78 -8.71
CA ALA A 58 4.64 9.09 -7.45
C ALA A 58 5.32 7.74 -7.64
N GLN A 59 5.00 7.01 -8.72
CA GLN A 59 5.68 5.77 -9.10
C GLN A 59 7.11 6.01 -9.59
N ILE A 60 7.30 7.02 -10.44
CA ILE A 60 8.64 7.42 -10.89
C ILE A 60 9.51 7.85 -9.70
N LEU A 61 8.96 8.55 -8.71
CA LEU A 61 9.71 8.96 -7.51
C LEU A 61 10.40 7.76 -6.82
N MET A 62 9.77 6.58 -6.77
CA MET A 62 10.39 5.38 -6.18
C MET A 62 11.69 4.99 -6.88
N MET A 63 11.72 5.12 -8.20
CA MET A 63 12.87 4.82 -9.05
C MET A 63 14.09 5.67 -8.70
N PHE A 64 13.90 6.84 -8.08
CA PHE A 64 14.98 7.69 -7.59
C PHE A 64 15.30 7.45 -6.12
N VAL A 65 14.28 7.32 -5.27
CA VAL A 65 14.48 7.26 -3.82
C VAL A 65 15.27 6.03 -3.38
N TYR A 66 14.98 4.84 -3.93
CA TYR A 66 15.67 3.63 -3.49
C TYR A 66 17.13 3.52 -3.98
N PRO A 67 17.49 3.92 -5.22
CA PRO A 67 18.89 4.02 -5.58
C PRO A 67 19.68 5.04 -4.75
N VAL A 68 19.06 6.16 -4.36
CA VAL A 68 19.69 7.11 -3.42
C VAL A 68 19.91 6.47 -2.04
N TYR A 69 18.93 5.70 -1.56
CA TYR A 69 19.08 4.91 -0.35
C TYR A 69 20.24 3.90 -0.45
N GLU A 70 20.37 3.19 -1.58
CA GLU A 70 21.46 2.24 -1.82
C GLU A 70 22.84 2.89 -1.72
N VAL A 71 23.00 4.07 -2.32
CA VAL A 71 24.24 4.88 -2.20
C VAL A 71 24.52 5.17 -0.73
N LEU A 72 23.51 5.64 0.00
CA LEU A 72 23.65 5.96 1.42
C LEU A 72 24.00 4.72 2.26
N PHE A 73 23.42 3.55 1.96
CA PHE A 73 23.69 2.30 2.66
C PHE A 73 25.13 1.83 2.41
N ARG A 74 25.59 1.81 1.16
CA ARG A 74 26.96 1.41 0.81
C ARG A 74 28.00 2.36 1.38
N THR A 75 27.74 3.67 1.36
CA THR A 75 28.67 4.67 1.92
C THR A 75 28.74 4.61 3.44
N ALA A 76 27.64 4.26 4.11
CA ALA A 76 27.61 4.09 5.56
C ALA A 76 28.12 2.72 6.03
N GLN A 77 28.34 1.75 5.12
CA GLN A 77 28.78 0.40 5.46
C GLN A 77 30.13 0.42 6.21
N GLY A 78 30.16 -0.20 7.39
CA GLY A 78 31.36 -0.24 8.24
C GLY A 78 31.57 1.03 9.09
N SER A 79 30.69 2.04 8.98
CA SER A 79 30.71 3.23 9.84
C SER A 79 29.70 3.14 10.99
N HIS A 80 29.84 4.02 11.99
CA HIS A 80 28.86 4.16 13.08
C HIS A 80 27.46 4.59 12.58
N TYR A 81 27.35 5.14 11.37
CA TYR A 81 26.07 5.60 10.81
C TYR A 81 25.25 4.51 10.14
N GLN A 82 25.80 3.29 9.98
CA GLN A 82 25.11 2.18 9.30
C GLN A 82 23.74 1.86 9.92
N LEU A 83 23.63 1.92 11.25
CA LEU A 83 22.37 1.68 11.95
C LEU A 83 21.30 2.73 11.58
N PHE A 84 21.68 4.01 11.57
CA PHE A 84 20.75 5.09 11.21
C PHE A 84 20.22 4.93 9.79
N VAL A 85 21.08 4.50 8.85
CA VAL A 85 20.67 4.25 7.47
C VAL A 85 19.74 3.03 7.38
N ILE A 86 19.97 1.97 8.16
CA ILE A 86 19.04 0.83 8.21
C ILE A 86 17.65 1.27 8.71
N LEU A 87 17.58 2.07 9.77
CA LEU A 87 16.31 2.57 10.31
C LEU A 87 15.63 3.61 9.39
N LEU A 88 16.37 4.22 8.46
CA LEU A 88 15.80 5.13 7.48
C LEU A 88 14.90 4.41 6.47
N LEU A 89 15.19 3.15 6.13
CA LEU A 89 14.43 2.39 5.13
C LEU A 89 12.95 2.21 5.51
N PRO A 90 12.59 1.78 6.75
CA PRO A 90 11.24 1.88 7.28
C PRO A 90 10.58 3.25 7.10
N MET A 91 11.29 4.32 7.42
CA MET A 91 10.74 5.67 7.33
C MET A 91 10.44 6.05 5.89
N ILE A 92 11.32 5.68 4.95
CA ILE A 92 11.11 5.85 3.51
C ILE A 92 9.86 5.07 3.06
N LYS A 93 9.74 3.79 3.45
CA LYS A 93 8.56 2.95 3.14
C LYS A 93 7.26 3.67 3.53
N VAL A 94 7.18 4.15 4.77
CA VAL A 94 6.00 4.87 5.29
C VAL A 94 5.71 6.16 4.53
N ILE A 95 6.74 6.98 4.29
CA ILE A 95 6.59 8.25 3.56
C ILE A 95 6.05 7.99 2.16
N ILE A 96 6.63 7.03 1.43
CA ILE A 96 6.20 6.78 0.05
C ILE A 96 4.82 6.11 0.01
N LYS A 97 4.51 5.19 0.93
CA LYS A 97 3.13 4.64 1.06
C LYS A 97 2.11 5.76 1.23
N ASN A 98 2.40 6.76 2.06
CA ASN A 98 1.50 7.89 2.29
C ASN A 98 1.36 8.78 1.03
N ILE A 99 2.44 9.03 0.31
CA ILE A 99 2.40 9.78 -0.97
C ILE A 99 1.56 9.01 -2.00
N MET A 100 1.84 7.72 -2.20
CA MET A 100 1.15 6.89 -3.18
C MET A 100 -0.34 6.71 -2.86
N ARG A 101 -0.67 6.52 -1.56
CA ARG A 101 -2.06 6.50 -1.09
C ARG A 101 -2.78 7.79 -1.45
N LYS A 102 -2.17 8.95 -1.20
CA LYS A 102 -2.76 10.26 -1.54
C LYS A 102 -3.02 10.40 -3.04
N CYS A 103 -2.09 9.95 -3.89
CA CYS A 103 -2.27 9.99 -5.34
C CYS A 103 -3.37 9.01 -5.83
N THR A 104 -3.60 7.92 -5.11
CA THR A 104 -4.55 6.85 -5.50
C THR A 104 -5.92 6.98 -4.83
N MET A 105 -6.16 7.98 -3.97
CA MET A 105 -7.45 8.09 -3.24
C MET A 105 -8.70 8.18 -4.13
N HIS A 106 -8.55 8.62 -5.38
CA HIS A 106 -9.65 8.72 -6.33
C HIS A 106 -10.10 7.37 -6.90
N ALA A 107 -9.30 6.32 -6.71
CA ALA A 107 -9.58 4.94 -7.12
C ALA A 107 -9.13 4.00 -6.00
N GLU A 108 -9.93 3.89 -4.94
CA GLU A 108 -9.57 3.15 -3.72
C GLU A 108 -9.24 1.67 -4.01
N ASP A 109 -9.94 1.03 -4.95
CA ASP A 109 -9.67 -0.36 -5.35
C ASP A 109 -8.33 -0.55 -6.09
N MET A 110 -7.74 0.54 -6.58
CA MET A 110 -6.40 0.52 -7.18
C MET A 110 -5.29 0.65 -6.14
N VAL A 111 -5.61 0.98 -4.89
CA VAL A 111 -4.62 1.20 -3.85
C VAL A 111 -3.76 -0.04 -3.56
N PRO A 112 -4.30 -1.27 -3.44
CA PRO A 112 -3.48 -2.46 -3.24
C PRO A 112 -2.49 -2.68 -4.39
N GLU A 113 -2.96 -2.56 -5.64
CA GLU A 113 -2.13 -2.67 -6.84
C GLU A 113 -1.09 -1.54 -6.98
N ALA A 114 -1.47 -0.31 -6.64
CA ALA A 114 -0.64 0.88 -6.81
C ALA A 114 0.38 1.06 -5.70
N VAL A 115 0.03 0.75 -4.46
CA VAL A 115 0.88 0.97 -3.29
C VAL A 115 1.67 -0.29 -2.94
N ILE A 116 1.04 -1.47 -2.89
CA ILE A 116 1.70 -2.67 -2.34
C ILE A 116 2.69 -3.26 -3.36
N PHE A 117 2.23 -3.50 -4.59
CA PHE A 117 3.08 -4.03 -5.66
C PHE A 117 4.14 -3.06 -6.19
N THR A 118 4.19 -1.83 -5.67
CA THR A 118 5.27 -0.88 -5.92
C THR A 118 6.13 -0.72 -4.67
N VAL A 119 5.55 -0.18 -3.58
CA VAL A 119 6.30 0.22 -2.40
C VAL A 119 6.83 -0.96 -1.63
N ASP A 120 5.97 -1.93 -1.33
CA ASP A 120 6.40 -3.13 -0.61
C ASP A 120 7.30 -4.00 -1.48
N PHE A 121 7.10 -4.00 -2.81
CA PHE A 121 7.99 -4.66 -3.76
C PHE A 121 9.43 -4.12 -3.70
N PHE A 122 9.60 -2.81 -3.93
CA PHE A 122 10.93 -2.20 -3.87
C PHE A 122 11.53 -2.33 -2.48
N ASN A 123 10.76 -2.04 -1.43
CA ASN A 123 11.22 -2.17 -0.06
C ASN A 123 11.78 -3.58 0.23
N ALA A 124 11.04 -4.64 -0.13
CA ALA A 124 11.46 -6.01 0.12
C ALA A 124 12.74 -6.40 -0.65
N ILE A 125 12.88 -5.94 -1.91
CA ILE A 125 14.10 -6.16 -2.69
C ILE A 125 15.29 -5.46 -2.03
N TYR A 126 15.15 -4.21 -1.62
CA TYR A 126 16.23 -3.46 -1.00
C TYR A 126 16.58 -4.00 0.39
N VAL A 127 15.60 -4.45 1.18
CA VAL A 127 15.85 -5.20 2.43
C VAL A 127 16.68 -6.45 2.14
N ALA A 128 16.29 -7.27 1.16
CA ALA A 128 17.03 -8.47 0.78
C ALA A 128 18.48 -8.15 0.33
N THR A 129 18.64 -7.07 -0.43
CA THR A 129 19.94 -6.59 -0.92
C THR A 129 20.82 -6.12 0.25
N CYS A 130 20.28 -5.30 1.16
CA CYS A 130 20.99 -4.85 2.36
C CYS A 130 21.42 -6.03 3.25
N MET A 131 20.57 -7.04 3.39
CA MET A 131 20.88 -8.24 4.18
C MET A 131 21.98 -9.09 3.55
N GLN A 132 22.00 -9.22 2.22
CA GLN A 132 23.03 -9.97 1.50
C GLN A 132 24.39 -9.25 1.52
N THR A 133 24.36 -7.93 1.35
CA THR A 133 25.56 -7.08 1.21
C THR A 133 26.13 -6.63 2.56
N ALA A 134 25.36 -6.70 3.65
CA ALA A 134 25.81 -6.37 4.98
C ALA A 134 27.05 -7.18 5.39
N SER A 135 28.09 -6.47 5.82
CA SER A 135 29.32 -7.07 6.35
C SER A 135 29.22 -7.47 7.82
N SER A 136 28.18 -7.02 8.53
CA SER A 136 28.01 -7.22 9.97
C SER A 136 26.73 -8.00 10.29
N VAL A 137 26.88 -9.06 11.09
CA VAL A 137 25.77 -9.84 11.64
C VAL A 137 24.83 -8.94 12.46
N VAL A 138 25.36 -7.93 13.14
CA VAL A 138 24.56 -6.97 13.92
C VAL A 138 23.58 -6.22 13.01
N SER A 139 24.02 -5.79 11.82
CA SER A 139 23.16 -5.09 10.85
C SER A 139 22.04 -5.99 10.35
N ILE A 140 22.33 -7.26 10.06
CA ILE A 140 21.33 -8.26 9.64
C ILE A 140 20.30 -8.45 10.75
N VAL A 141 20.74 -8.65 12.00
CA VAL A 141 19.85 -8.82 13.15
C VAL A 141 18.96 -7.58 13.35
N ILE A 142 19.50 -6.37 13.21
CA ILE A 142 18.73 -5.12 13.33
C ILE A 142 17.65 -5.03 12.23
N ILE A 143 17.98 -5.38 10.98
CA ILE A 143 17.01 -5.39 9.88
C ILE A 143 15.86 -6.34 10.22
N VAL A 144 16.19 -7.58 10.62
CA VAL A 144 15.20 -8.60 10.99
C VAL A 144 14.32 -8.14 12.16
N LEU A 145 14.93 -7.61 13.23
CA LEU A 145 14.19 -7.15 14.41
C LEU A 145 13.26 -5.98 14.08
N THR A 146 13.72 -5.05 13.25
CA THR A 146 12.92 -3.89 12.82
C THR A 146 11.70 -4.33 12.02
N ASP A 147 11.89 -5.29 11.11
CA ASP A 147 10.81 -5.84 10.31
C ASP A 147 9.82 -6.65 11.16
N LEU A 148 10.30 -7.54 12.04
CA LEU A 148 9.44 -8.29 12.95
C LEU A 148 8.62 -7.37 13.85
N PHE A 149 9.20 -6.26 14.30
CA PHE A 149 8.50 -5.28 15.11
C PHE A 149 7.39 -4.59 14.31
N GLN A 150 7.62 -4.24 13.04
CA GLN A 150 6.59 -3.70 12.15
C GLN A 150 5.47 -4.72 11.93
N THR A 151 5.83 -5.96 11.62
CA THR A 151 4.90 -7.08 11.44
C THR A 151 4.06 -7.31 12.69
N PHE A 152 4.67 -7.26 13.87
CA PHE A 152 3.95 -7.37 15.15
C PHE A 152 2.95 -6.23 15.35
N ILE A 153 3.34 -4.97 15.09
CA ILE A 153 2.43 -3.83 15.17
C ILE A 153 1.25 -3.99 14.21
N MET A 154 1.51 -4.41 12.97
CA MET A 154 0.47 -4.67 11.97
C MET A 154 -0.51 -5.75 12.44
N LEU A 155 0.02 -6.89 12.90
CA LEU A 155 -0.78 -8.02 13.36
C LEU A 155 -1.59 -7.67 14.62
N TYR A 156 -0.98 -6.98 15.59
CA TYR A 156 -1.67 -6.52 16.79
C TYR A 156 -2.77 -5.50 16.48
N GLY A 157 -2.51 -4.56 15.57
CA GLY A 157 -3.50 -3.61 15.08
C GLY A 157 -4.71 -4.29 14.45
N LEU A 158 -4.46 -5.29 13.59
CA LEU A 158 -5.51 -6.09 12.97
C LEU A 158 -6.26 -6.94 14.01
N TYR A 159 -5.55 -7.54 14.98
CA TYR A 159 -6.14 -8.35 16.05
C TYR A 159 -7.17 -7.54 16.82
N ARG A 160 -6.78 -6.35 17.27
CA ARG A 160 -7.63 -5.45 18.05
C ARG A 160 -8.86 -5.00 17.27
N ARG A 161 -8.70 -4.63 16.00
CA ARG A 161 -9.82 -4.22 15.13
C ARG A 161 -10.80 -5.37 14.87
N THR A 162 -10.26 -6.55 14.58
CA THR A 162 -11.07 -7.71 14.27
C THR A 162 -11.80 -8.26 15.49
N ALA A 163 -11.17 -8.24 16.67
CA ALA A 163 -11.81 -8.67 17.91
C ALA A 163 -13.10 -7.88 18.21
N SER A 164 -13.13 -6.59 17.85
CA SER A 164 -14.32 -5.74 18.00
C SER A 164 -15.48 -6.14 17.07
N ILE A 165 -15.19 -6.67 15.88
CA ILE A 165 -16.21 -7.08 14.90
C ILE A 165 -16.62 -8.54 15.12
N SER A 166 -15.69 -9.38 15.56
CA SER A 166 -15.93 -10.80 15.84
C SER A 166 -17.01 -11.01 16.92
N SER A 167 -17.04 -10.15 17.95
CA SER A 167 -18.08 -10.19 18.97
C SER A 167 -19.48 -9.90 18.41
N PHE A 168 -19.59 -8.96 17.47
CA PHE A 168 -20.84 -8.68 16.78
C PHE A 168 -21.30 -9.88 15.93
N LEU A 169 -20.39 -10.47 15.15
CA LEU A 169 -20.68 -11.69 14.39
C LEU A 169 -21.14 -12.84 15.29
N ALA A 170 -20.55 -12.99 16.48
CA ALA A 170 -20.96 -14.01 17.43
C ALA A 170 -22.39 -13.77 17.95
N HIS A 171 -22.82 -12.52 18.13
CA HIS A 171 -24.17 -12.16 18.59
C HIS A 171 -25.25 -12.34 17.52
N THR A 172 -24.96 -12.09 16.24
CA THR A 172 -25.93 -12.31 15.15
C THR A 172 -26.15 -13.81 14.85
N VAL A 173 -25.21 -14.67 15.26
CA VAL A 173 -25.11 -16.09 14.86
C VAL A 173 -25.55 -17.05 15.96
N GLN A 174 -26.59 -16.69 16.73
CA GLN A 174 -27.05 -17.55 17.82
C GLN A 174 -27.77 -18.85 17.38
N ASN A 175 -28.02 -19.05 16.07
CA ASN A 175 -28.49 -20.33 15.50
C ASN A 175 -28.00 -20.54 14.05
N PRO A 176 -27.08 -21.49 13.76
CA PRO A 176 -26.90 -21.94 12.38
C PRO A 176 -26.81 -23.47 12.19
N PRO A 177 -27.22 -23.99 11.01
CA PRO A 177 -27.02 -25.38 10.60
C PRO A 177 -25.53 -25.69 10.33
N SER A 178 -25.19 -26.97 10.42
CA SER A 178 -23.87 -27.51 10.78
C SER A 178 -22.76 -27.48 9.70
N SER A 179 -23.01 -27.03 8.47
CA SER A 179 -22.02 -27.12 7.37
C SER A 179 -21.41 -25.78 6.88
N GLU A 180 -22.03 -24.63 7.13
CA GLU A 180 -21.64 -23.32 6.57
C GLU A 180 -20.83 -22.43 7.55
N ARG A 181 -19.87 -22.99 8.29
CA ARG A 181 -19.05 -22.20 9.24
C ARG A 181 -18.01 -21.29 8.56
N LYS A 182 -17.70 -21.50 7.28
CA LYS A 182 -16.43 -21.05 6.68
C LYS A 182 -16.47 -19.69 5.96
N ASP A 183 -17.65 -19.16 5.60
CA ASP A 183 -17.79 -17.91 4.83
C ASP A 183 -18.86 -16.96 5.45
N LYS A 184 -19.04 -17.06 6.77
CA LYS A 184 -20.11 -16.38 7.51
C LYS A 184 -20.04 -14.86 7.42
N PHE A 185 -18.84 -14.30 7.42
CA PHE A 185 -18.64 -12.85 7.31
C PHE A 185 -19.26 -12.28 6.03
N PHE A 186 -18.88 -12.82 4.88
CA PHE A 186 -19.43 -12.38 3.60
C PHE A 186 -20.94 -12.63 3.52
N SER A 187 -21.44 -13.77 4.01
CA SER A 187 -22.88 -14.05 4.01
C SER A 187 -23.71 -13.02 4.80
N VAL A 188 -23.19 -12.56 5.95
CA VAL A 188 -23.84 -11.54 6.80
C VAL A 188 -23.81 -10.17 6.11
N LEU A 189 -22.67 -9.79 5.51
CA LEU A 189 -22.57 -8.54 4.75
C LEU A 189 -23.50 -8.55 3.53
N CYS A 190 -23.50 -9.63 2.74
CA CYS A 190 -24.40 -9.78 1.59
C CYS A 190 -25.87 -9.76 2.02
N GLY A 191 -26.22 -10.43 3.12
CA GLY A 191 -27.57 -10.41 3.69
C GLY A 191 -28.01 -9.01 4.12
N LEU A 192 -27.09 -8.22 4.69
CA LEU A 192 -27.34 -6.82 5.05
C LEU A 192 -27.57 -5.95 3.81
N CYS A 193 -26.75 -6.11 2.77
CA CYS A 193 -26.88 -5.34 1.52
C CYS A 193 -28.14 -5.73 0.73
N ARG A 194 -28.58 -6.99 0.78
CA ARG A 194 -29.81 -7.45 0.14
C ARG A 194 -31.08 -6.96 0.83
N ASN A 195 -31.00 -6.53 2.09
CA ASN A 195 -32.15 -6.02 2.83
C ASN A 195 -32.17 -4.48 2.82
N PRO A 196 -33.02 -3.85 1.99
CA PRO A 196 -33.00 -2.40 1.80
C PRO A 196 -33.31 -1.62 3.09
N GLU A 197 -34.15 -2.18 3.97
CA GLU A 197 -34.57 -1.52 5.21
C GLU A 197 -33.46 -1.53 6.28
N VAL A 198 -32.62 -2.56 6.28
CA VAL A 198 -31.44 -2.62 7.17
C VAL A 198 -30.31 -1.77 6.60
N PHE A 199 -30.10 -1.80 5.29
CA PHE A 199 -29.09 -0.99 4.60
C PHE A 199 -29.34 0.52 4.77
N LYS A 200 -30.59 0.99 4.65
CA LYS A 200 -30.96 2.41 4.85
C LYS A 200 -30.57 2.96 6.22
N LYS A 201 -30.58 2.11 7.25
CA LYS A 201 -30.24 2.48 8.65
C LYS A 201 -28.74 2.53 8.91
N GLN A 202 -27.90 2.03 8.00
CA GLN A 202 -26.45 2.10 8.13
C GLN A 202 -25.93 3.49 7.71
N ILE A 203 -24.76 3.85 8.24
CA ILE A 203 -23.96 4.99 7.80
C ILE A 203 -23.38 4.65 6.44
N ARG A 204 -23.79 5.42 5.43
CA ARG A 204 -23.41 5.22 4.02
C ARG A 204 -22.37 6.21 3.51
N ALA A 205 -22.00 7.21 4.31
CA ALA A 205 -21.02 8.23 3.91
C ALA A 205 -19.64 7.60 3.66
N GLY A 206 -19.07 7.88 2.49
CA GLY A 206 -17.75 7.37 2.08
C GLY A 206 -17.72 5.92 1.60
N ILE A 207 -18.89 5.28 1.37
CA ILE A 207 -18.94 3.95 0.76
C ILE A 207 -19.11 4.12 -0.76
N THR A 208 -18.20 3.53 -1.52
CA THR A 208 -18.29 3.46 -2.99
C THR A 208 -18.94 2.12 -3.37
N ILE A 209 -20.09 2.10 -4.05
CA ILE A 209 -20.73 0.82 -4.42
C ILE A 209 -20.15 0.22 -5.69
N ARG A 210 -19.65 1.04 -6.61
CA ARG A 210 -19.11 0.58 -7.89
C ARG A 210 -17.60 0.63 -7.91
N SER A 211 -17.00 -0.50 -8.26
CA SER A 211 -15.56 -0.59 -8.48
C SER A 211 -15.12 0.11 -9.76
N CYS A 212 -13.85 0.53 -9.82
CA CYS A 212 -13.21 0.95 -11.06
C CYS A 212 -12.89 -0.22 -12.00
N PHE A 213 -12.94 -1.46 -11.51
CA PHE A 213 -12.76 -2.66 -12.29
C PHE A 213 -14.08 -3.20 -12.83
N SER A 214 -14.01 -3.81 -14.01
CA SER A 214 -15.12 -4.57 -14.57
C SER A 214 -15.03 -6.00 -14.04
N TYR A 215 -16.07 -6.44 -13.33
CA TYR A 215 -16.22 -7.81 -12.87
C TYR A 215 -17.35 -8.49 -13.62
N ASP A 216 -17.18 -9.77 -13.93
CA ASP A 216 -18.23 -10.61 -14.52
C ASP A 216 -19.25 -10.98 -13.44
N LEU A 217 -20.27 -10.13 -13.28
CA LEU A 217 -21.35 -10.28 -12.31
C LEU A 217 -22.61 -10.84 -12.98
N ALA A 218 -23.38 -11.64 -12.23
CA ALA A 218 -24.69 -12.08 -12.67
C ALA A 218 -25.65 -10.88 -12.79
N ALA A 219 -26.64 -10.96 -13.70
CA ALA A 219 -27.60 -9.88 -13.92
C ALA A 219 -28.37 -9.46 -12.65
N ALA A 220 -28.65 -10.43 -11.76
CA ALA A 220 -29.30 -10.17 -10.47
C ALA A 220 -28.43 -9.30 -9.53
N ASP A 221 -27.12 -9.53 -9.51
CA ASP A 221 -26.20 -8.77 -8.66
C ASP A 221 -25.95 -7.36 -9.23
N LEU A 222 -25.93 -7.20 -10.55
CA LEU A 222 -25.91 -5.89 -11.21
C LEU A 222 -27.16 -5.06 -10.87
N SER A 223 -28.34 -5.67 -10.95
CA SER A 223 -29.60 -5.02 -10.58
C SER A 223 -29.64 -4.63 -9.09
N LEU A 224 -29.05 -5.45 -8.21
CA LEU A 224 -28.90 -5.12 -6.80
C LEU A 224 -27.98 -3.90 -6.61
N LEU A 225 -26.84 -3.86 -7.30
CA LEU A 225 -25.92 -2.71 -7.24
C LEU A 225 -26.57 -1.41 -7.73
N ASP A 226 -27.39 -1.48 -8.78
CA ASP A 226 -28.17 -0.34 -9.29
C ASP A 226 -29.16 0.17 -8.24
N THR A 227 -29.83 -0.76 -7.55
CA THR A 227 -30.78 -0.44 -6.47
C THR A 227 -30.09 0.21 -5.28
N LEU A 228 -28.90 -0.28 -4.91
CA LEU A 228 -28.09 0.29 -3.82
C LEU A 228 -27.57 1.69 -4.17
N ASP A 229 -27.10 1.89 -5.40
CA ASP A 229 -26.63 3.20 -5.91
C ASP A 229 -27.77 4.24 -5.92
N ALA A 230 -28.96 3.84 -6.37
CA ALA A 230 -30.16 4.68 -6.31
C ALA A 230 -30.53 5.05 -4.85
N THR A 231 -30.47 4.07 -3.94
CA THR A 231 -30.76 4.28 -2.50
C THR A 231 -29.75 5.21 -1.82
N MET A 232 -28.50 5.24 -2.28
CA MET A 232 -27.50 6.19 -1.80
C MET A 232 -27.81 7.63 -2.27
N LYS A 233 -28.15 7.80 -3.54
CA LYS A 233 -28.44 9.11 -4.14
C LYS A 233 -29.65 9.80 -3.51
N ASP A 234 -30.70 9.04 -3.17
CA ASP A 234 -31.94 9.57 -2.56
C ASP A 234 -31.67 10.33 -1.24
N VAL A 235 -30.68 9.89 -0.45
CA VAL A 235 -30.34 10.51 0.83
C VAL A 235 -29.48 11.77 0.68
N ASP A 236 -28.60 11.83 -0.32
CA ASP A 236 -27.83 13.05 -0.58
C ASP A 236 -28.75 14.20 -1.06
N THR A 237 -29.80 13.88 -1.82
CA THR A 237 -30.85 14.85 -2.20
C THR A 237 -31.69 15.34 -1.02
N VAL A 238 -32.06 14.47 -0.07
CA VAL A 238 -32.79 14.87 1.15
C VAL A 238 -31.90 15.74 2.05
N ARG A 239 -30.60 15.46 2.13
CA ARG A 239 -29.63 16.22 2.94
C ARG A 239 -29.29 17.59 2.33
N GLN A 240 -29.28 17.73 1.00
CA GLN A 240 -29.15 19.02 0.31
C GLN A 240 -30.45 19.84 0.25
N GLY A 241 -31.62 19.20 0.30
CA GLY A 241 -32.91 19.90 0.36
C GLY A 241 -33.16 20.62 1.68
N SER A 242 -32.64 20.09 2.80
CA SER A 242 -32.85 20.66 4.14
C SER A 242 -32.03 21.93 4.42
N THR A 243 -31.03 22.28 3.61
CA THR A 243 -30.22 23.51 3.77
C THR A 243 -30.72 24.70 2.95
N LYS A 244 -31.83 24.58 2.21
CA LYS A 244 -32.43 25.69 1.45
C LYS A 244 -33.60 26.40 2.14
N SER A 245 -33.90 26.07 3.40
CA SER A 245 -34.94 26.74 4.17
C SER A 245 -34.41 27.26 5.50
N ALA A 246 -33.53 28.25 5.44
CA ALA A 246 -33.35 29.23 6.51
C ALA A 246 -33.05 30.58 5.87
N ALA A 247 -33.82 31.58 6.29
CA ALA A 247 -33.89 32.91 5.70
C ALA A 247 -32.54 33.63 5.63
N VAL A 248 -32.42 34.46 4.60
CA VAL A 248 -31.43 35.52 4.42
C VAL A 248 -31.37 36.41 5.67
N VAL A 249 -30.19 36.51 6.29
CA VAL A 249 -29.81 37.61 7.19
C VAL A 249 -28.34 37.97 6.91
N PRO A 250 -27.95 39.27 6.85
CA PRO A 250 -26.70 39.72 6.23
C PRO A 250 -25.47 39.52 7.12
N TYR A 251 -24.29 39.47 6.48
CA TYR A 251 -22.96 39.45 7.08
C TYR A 251 -22.73 40.59 8.09
N PRO A 252 -22.06 40.32 9.23
CA PRO A 252 -21.24 41.30 9.90
C PRO A 252 -19.77 41.18 9.47
N THR A 253 -19.20 42.35 9.22
CA THR A 253 -17.84 42.67 8.80
C THR A 253 -16.78 42.28 9.83
N ILE A 254 -15.57 42.07 9.31
CA ILE A 254 -14.30 41.88 10.01
C ILE A 254 -14.03 43.03 10.99
N SER A 255 -14.33 42.84 12.27
CA SER A 255 -13.68 43.51 13.40
C SER A 255 -14.25 42.89 14.68
N ASP A 256 -13.48 41.98 15.28
CA ASP A 256 -13.35 41.76 16.73
C ASP A 256 -12.75 40.37 16.95
N ILE A 257 -11.42 40.34 16.88
CA ILE A 257 -10.61 39.22 17.33
C ILE A 257 -10.22 39.51 18.78
N PRO A 258 -10.69 38.75 19.79
CA PRO A 258 -9.94 38.57 21.01
C PRO A 258 -8.91 37.47 20.77
N ARG A 259 -7.65 37.91 20.77
CA ARG A 259 -6.43 37.10 20.70
C ARG A 259 -6.26 36.37 22.02
N GLU A 260 -6.52 35.06 22.06
CA GLU A 260 -6.17 34.23 23.21
C GLU A 260 -5.07 33.22 22.84
N ASN A 261 -3.85 33.55 23.27
CA ASN A 261 -2.70 32.65 23.26
C ASN A 261 -2.85 31.65 24.40
N THR A 262 -3.00 30.36 24.12
CA THR A 262 -2.63 29.32 25.09
C THR A 262 -2.15 28.02 24.42
N SER A 263 -0.85 27.78 24.57
CA SER A 263 -0.17 26.48 24.68
C SER A 263 -0.07 25.57 23.45
N THR A 264 1.02 25.79 22.72
CA THR A 264 1.65 24.98 21.67
C THR A 264 2.20 23.62 22.16
N TYR A 265 1.61 22.98 23.18
CA TYR A 265 2.18 21.75 23.77
C TYR A 265 1.28 20.49 23.68
N LYS A 266 0.08 20.58 23.09
CA LYS A 266 -0.82 19.42 22.89
C LYS A 266 -0.98 18.96 21.44
N ARG A 267 -0.10 19.41 20.53
CA ARG A 267 -0.11 19.02 19.11
C ARG A 267 0.88 17.91 18.73
N TRP A 268 1.57 17.32 19.71
CA TRP A 268 2.62 16.32 19.49
C TRP A 268 2.28 14.89 19.95
N PHE A 269 1.17 14.70 20.67
CA PHE A 269 0.76 13.39 21.18
C PHE A 269 -0.62 12.98 20.69
N CYS A 270 -0.71 12.73 19.38
CA CYS A 270 -1.71 11.84 18.77
C CYS A 270 -1.03 11.11 17.62
N PHE A 271 -0.01 10.30 17.95
CA PHE A 271 0.43 9.19 17.11
C PHE A 271 -0.77 8.24 16.95
N ARG A 272 -1.58 8.49 15.91
CA ARG A 272 -2.68 7.61 15.53
C ARG A 272 -2.07 6.35 14.94
N ASN A 273 -2.00 5.31 15.78
CA ASN A 273 -1.54 3.96 15.50
C ASN A 273 -1.84 3.47 14.08
N GLY A 274 -0.78 3.17 13.31
CA GLY A 274 -0.86 2.52 12.00
C GLY A 274 0.19 3.06 11.04
N LEU A 275 1.49 2.89 11.35
CA LEU A 275 2.56 3.42 10.52
C LEU A 275 2.65 2.73 9.15
N ASP A 276 2.06 1.55 8.96
CA ASP A 276 2.27 0.73 7.75
C ASP A 276 0.98 0.22 7.06
N SER A 277 -0.20 0.55 7.61
CA SER A 277 -1.50 0.08 7.07
C SER A 277 -2.16 1.17 6.23
N VAL A 278 -2.46 0.86 4.98
CA VAL A 278 -3.30 1.72 4.15
C VAL A 278 -4.75 1.63 4.65
N HIS A 279 -5.38 2.77 4.89
CA HIS A 279 -6.77 2.87 5.37
C HIS A 279 -7.67 3.54 4.32
N PRO A 280 -8.98 3.24 4.26
CA PRO A 280 -9.95 4.03 3.52
C PRO A 280 -10.19 5.39 4.20
N THR A 281 -10.63 6.40 3.45
CA THR A 281 -10.71 7.78 3.96
C THR A 281 -11.95 7.98 4.85
N THR A 282 -11.73 8.54 6.04
CA THR A 282 -12.79 9.18 6.84
C THR A 282 -12.62 10.69 6.68
N ASP A 283 -13.52 11.33 5.95
CA ASP A 283 -13.69 12.78 6.08
C ASP A 283 -14.32 13.04 7.46
N LEU A 284 -13.57 13.74 8.31
CA LEU A 284 -14.02 14.23 9.60
C LEU A 284 -15.13 15.27 9.37
N VAL A 285 -16.38 14.83 9.38
CA VAL A 285 -17.50 15.72 9.71
C VAL A 285 -17.63 15.71 11.22
N ASP A 286 -17.08 16.75 11.83
CA ASP A 286 -17.20 17.05 13.24
C ASP A 286 -18.69 17.27 13.57
N LEU A 287 -19.27 16.38 14.37
CA LEU A 287 -20.59 16.55 14.96
C LEU A 287 -20.43 16.45 16.49
N ALA A 288 -19.70 17.43 17.03
CA ALA A 288 -19.76 17.75 18.44
C ALA A 288 -21.15 18.35 18.74
N VAL A 289 -22.06 17.53 19.27
CA VAL A 289 -23.26 18.02 19.95
C VAL A 289 -22.83 18.45 21.36
N PRO A 290 -22.97 19.73 21.77
CA PRO A 290 -22.63 20.13 23.13
C PRO A 290 -23.69 19.58 24.09
N THR A 291 -23.26 18.71 24.99
CA THR A 291 -24.10 18.22 26.10
C THR A 291 -24.15 19.32 27.16
N ARG A 292 -25.23 20.11 27.17
CA ARG A 292 -25.52 21.05 28.25
C ARG A 292 -26.05 20.25 29.45
N THR A 293 -25.23 20.15 30.48
CA THR A 293 -25.62 19.63 31.79
C THR A 293 -26.73 20.49 32.36
N ASP A 294 -27.93 19.92 32.54
CA ASP A 294 -28.91 20.48 33.46
C ASP A 294 -29.45 19.38 34.37
N LYS A 295 -29.19 19.53 35.66
CA LYS A 295 -29.60 18.61 36.71
C LYS A 295 -31.07 18.90 37.04
N ARG A 296 -31.98 17.99 36.73
CA ARG A 296 -33.23 17.88 37.49
C ARG A 296 -33.69 16.42 37.61
N GLN A 297 -33.65 15.99 38.85
CA GLN A 297 -34.06 14.69 39.37
C GLN A 297 -35.59 14.64 39.40
N LEU A 298 -36.21 13.67 38.74
CA LEU A 298 -37.55 13.21 39.09
C LEU A 298 -37.69 11.71 38.81
N THR A 299 -38.01 10.99 39.87
CA THR A 299 -38.21 9.55 39.97
C THR A 299 -39.48 9.09 39.27
N ARG A 300 -39.41 8.08 38.38
CA ARG A 300 -40.56 7.19 38.16
C ARG A 300 -40.16 5.82 37.62
N ASN A 301 -40.52 4.81 38.40
CA ASN A 301 -40.44 3.38 38.10
C ASN A 301 -41.17 3.04 36.78
N HIS A 302 -40.46 2.43 35.83
CA HIS A 302 -41.08 1.69 34.74
C HIS A 302 -40.27 0.44 34.41
N LYS A 303 -40.98 -0.69 34.31
CA LYS A 303 -40.47 -2.03 33.99
C LYS A 303 -39.65 -1.98 32.68
N PRO A 304 -38.56 -2.76 32.53
CA PRO A 304 -37.82 -2.79 31.29
C PRO A 304 -38.62 -3.59 30.23
N THR A 305 -39.42 -2.87 29.44
CA THR A 305 -39.96 -3.38 28.19
C THR A 305 -38.79 -3.62 27.23
N ARG A 306 -38.50 -4.90 27.01
CA ARG A 306 -37.72 -5.51 25.91
C ARG A 306 -37.14 -4.49 24.90
N ARG A 307 -35.89 -4.09 25.12
CA ARG A 307 -35.11 -3.25 24.21
C ARG A 307 -35.00 -3.96 22.86
N LYS A 308 -35.62 -3.41 21.81
CA LYS A 308 -35.30 -3.74 20.42
C LYS A 308 -33.79 -3.56 20.24
N THR A 309 -33.14 -4.56 19.65
CA THR A 309 -31.72 -4.58 19.32
C THR A 309 -31.33 -3.24 18.71
N ALA A 310 -30.44 -2.49 19.37
CA ALA A 310 -29.87 -1.29 18.78
C ALA A 310 -29.03 -1.75 17.59
N GLU A 311 -29.61 -1.72 16.39
CA GLU A 311 -28.90 -1.99 15.15
C GLU A 311 -27.76 -0.98 15.06
N HIS A 312 -26.52 -1.44 15.22
CA HIS A 312 -25.34 -0.58 15.13
C HIS A 312 -25.26 -0.01 13.70
N PRO A 313 -25.46 1.32 13.52
CA PRO A 313 -25.51 1.91 12.19
C PRO A 313 -24.12 1.95 11.51
N ILE A 314 -23.06 1.61 12.22
CA ILE A 314 -21.66 1.72 11.75
C ILE A 314 -21.14 0.35 11.24
N PHE A 315 -21.87 -0.74 11.50
CA PHE A 315 -21.37 -2.11 11.29
C PHE A 315 -20.92 -2.37 9.85
N LEU A 316 -21.69 -1.93 8.85
CA LEU A 316 -21.33 -2.11 7.44
C LEU A 316 -20.00 -1.42 7.11
N ARG A 317 -19.84 -0.17 7.54
CA ARG A 317 -18.63 0.63 7.30
C ARG A 317 -17.41 0.02 7.97
N ASP A 318 -17.51 -0.35 9.24
CA ASP A 318 -16.41 -0.98 9.98
C ASP A 318 -16.01 -2.33 9.36
N SER A 319 -17.00 -3.09 8.88
CA SER A 319 -16.76 -4.38 8.23
C SER A 319 -16.03 -4.23 6.89
N LEU A 320 -16.42 -3.25 6.07
CA LEU A 320 -15.74 -2.94 4.81
C LEU A 320 -14.32 -2.41 5.05
N GLU A 321 -14.11 -1.57 6.07
CA GLU A 321 -12.78 -1.10 6.45
C GLU A 321 -11.87 -2.27 6.88
N VAL A 322 -12.39 -3.22 7.64
CA VAL A 322 -11.62 -4.42 8.02
C VAL A 322 -11.35 -5.30 6.81
N LEU A 323 -12.31 -5.47 5.90
CA LEU A 323 -12.10 -6.26 4.68
C LEU A 323 -10.98 -5.68 3.82
N PHE A 324 -11.00 -4.36 3.59
CA PHE A 324 -9.94 -3.65 2.86
C PHE A 324 -8.59 -3.71 3.58
N SER A 325 -8.59 -3.57 4.91
CA SER A 325 -7.37 -3.68 5.71
C SER A 325 -6.77 -5.09 5.64
N VAL A 326 -7.61 -6.12 5.70
CA VAL A 326 -7.20 -7.52 5.53
C VAL A 326 -6.64 -7.74 4.13
N GLU A 327 -7.27 -7.19 3.10
CA GLU A 327 -6.78 -7.25 1.72
C GLU A 327 -5.35 -6.73 1.62
N CYS A 328 -5.13 -5.50 2.09
CA CYS A 328 -3.83 -4.85 2.02
C CYS A 328 -2.78 -5.63 2.83
N LEU A 329 -3.12 -6.04 4.06
CA LEU A 329 -2.18 -6.77 4.93
C LEU A 329 -1.79 -8.13 4.35
N VAL A 330 -2.76 -8.88 3.82
CA VAL A 330 -2.50 -10.20 3.22
C VAL A 330 -1.65 -10.05 1.96
N LEU A 331 -1.87 -9.03 1.14
CA LEU A 331 -1.04 -8.74 -0.04
C LEU A 331 0.38 -8.31 0.35
N THR A 332 0.53 -7.41 1.32
CA THR A 332 1.85 -6.95 1.78
C THR A 332 2.65 -8.12 2.35
N SER A 333 2.07 -8.91 3.26
CA SER A 333 2.75 -10.08 3.82
C SER A 333 3.04 -11.17 2.79
N TYR A 334 2.19 -11.32 1.76
CA TYR A 334 2.47 -12.23 0.64
C TYR A 334 3.72 -11.77 -0.12
N LEU A 335 3.82 -10.49 -0.48
CA LEU A 335 5.01 -9.96 -1.18
C LEU A 335 6.27 -10.03 -0.32
N GLU A 336 6.19 -9.65 0.96
CA GLU A 336 7.32 -9.70 1.91
C GLU A 336 7.82 -11.14 2.11
N ALA A 337 6.95 -12.16 2.04
CA ALA A 337 7.34 -13.56 2.11
C ALA A 337 7.95 -14.10 0.80
N VAL A 338 7.39 -13.69 -0.34
CA VAL A 338 7.71 -14.27 -1.65
C VAL A 338 8.94 -13.63 -2.29
N ILE A 339 9.15 -12.32 -2.11
CA ILE A 339 10.26 -11.58 -2.73
C ILE A 339 11.64 -12.08 -2.25
N PRO A 340 11.91 -12.30 -0.95
CA PRO A 340 13.21 -12.83 -0.50
C PRO A 340 13.52 -14.21 -1.10
N LEU A 341 12.52 -15.06 -1.29
CA LEU A 341 12.70 -16.38 -1.91
C LEU A 341 13.01 -16.25 -3.41
N PHE A 342 12.31 -15.36 -4.12
CA PHE A 342 12.65 -15.05 -5.50
C PHE A 342 14.05 -14.46 -5.61
N TYR A 343 14.43 -13.58 -4.69
CA TYR A 343 15.76 -12.96 -4.65
C TYR A 343 16.87 -14.00 -4.47
N THR A 344 16.73 -14.89 -3.48
CA THR A 344 17.70 -15.96 -3.25
C THR A 344 17.79 -16.94 -4.42
N THR A 345 16.65 -17.29 -5.03
CA THR A 345 16.61 -18.10 -6.25
C THR A 345 17.31 -17.39 -7.42
N TYR A 346 17.07 -16.09 -7.59
CA TYR A 346 17.74 -15.27 -8.59
C TYR A 346 19.26 -15.32 -8.44
N ILE A 347 19.80 -15.10 -7.23
CA ILE A 347 21.25 -15.14 -6.99
C ILE A 347 21.82 -16.55 -7.26
N LEU A 348 21.12 -17.62 -6.86
CA LEU A 348 21.52 -19.00 -7.11
C LEU A 348 21.58 -19.35 -8.60
N VAL A 349 20.65 -18.83 -9.40
CA VAL A 349 20.69 -19.01 -10.86
C VAL A 349 21.79 -18.14 -11.45
N MET A 350 21.88 -16.88 -11.01
CA MET A 350 22.78 -15.88 -11.59
C MET A 350 24.26 -16.26 -11.44
N VAL A 351 24.67 -16.91 -10.34
CA VAL A 351 26.07 -17.32 -10.12
C VAL A 351 26.60 -18.30 -11.19
N HIS A 352 25.71 -19.04 -11.84
CA HIS A 352 26.07 -19.99 -12.91
C HIS A 352 26.13 -19.33 -14.29
N LEU A 353 25.68 -18.08 -14.42
CA LEU A 353 25.62 -17.38 -15.69
C LEU A 353 26.92 -16.58 -15.95
N PRO A 354 27.44 -16.59 -17.19
CA PRO A 354 28.66 -15.85 -17.54
C PRO A 354 28.48 -14.32 -17.43
N SER A 355 27.22 -13.85 -17.40
CA SER A 355 26.85 -12.45 -17.21
C SER A 355 26.94 -11.97 -15.76
N ALA A 356 27.16 -12.87 -14.78
CA ALA A 356 27.27 -12.54 -13.36
C ALA A 356 28.30 -11.44 -13.09
N LYS A 357 29.44 -11.46 -13.79
CA LYS A 357 30.52 -10.47 -13.68
C LYS A 357 30.10 -9.03 -13.98
N TYR A 358 28.97 -8.82 -14.66
CA TYR A 358 28.45 -7.49 -14.99
C TYR A 358 27.43 -6.97 -13.98
N HIS A 359 27.08 -7.76 -12.96
CA HIS A 359 26.10 -7.40 -11.94
C HIS A 359 26.79 -6.98 -10.65
N THR A 360 26.45 -5.80 -10.15
CA THR A 360 27.09 -5.18 -8.97
C THR A 360 26.84 -5.96 -7.67
N GLU A 361 25.79 -6.78 -7.64
CA GLU A 361 25.40 -7.60 -6.48
C GLU A 361 26.11 -8.94 -6.43
N MET A 362 26.62 -9.39 -7.58
CA MET A 362 27.39 -10.62 -7.69
C MET A 362 28.87 -10.40 -7.35
N VAL A 363 29.28 -9.16 -7.06
CA VAL A 363 30.66 -8.83 -6.70
C VAL A 363 31.04 -9.58 -5.42
N GLY A 364 32.04 -10.46 -5.53
CA GLY A 364 32.49 -11.30 -4.41
C GLY A 364 31.62 -12.53 -4.13
N ILE A 365 30.65 -12.85 -5.00
CA ILE A 365 29.85 -14.07 -4.92
C ILE A 365 30.39 -15.12 -5.90
N THR A 366 30.76 -16.28 -5.38
CA THR A 366 31.23 -17.45 -6.12
C THR A 366 30.32 -18.65 -5.85
N THR A 367 30.42 -19.69 -6.67
CA THR A 367 29.66 -20.95 -6.49
C THR A 367 29.91 -21.60 -5.13
N GLU A 368 31.06 -21.35 -4.52
CA GLU A 368 31.44 -21.91 -3.21
C GLU A 368 30.87 -21.11 -2.04
N ASN A 369 30.81 -19.78 -2.15
CA ASN A 369 30.40 -18.90 -1.04
C ASN A 369 28.94 -18.44 -1.12
N VAL A 370 28.24 -18.71 -2.24
CA VAL A 370 26.89 -18.21 -2.50
C VAL A 370 25.91 -18.63 -1.39
N SER A 371 26.01 -19.86 -0.89
CA SER A 371 25.13 -20.39 0.17
C SER A 371 25.23 -19.57 1.46
N ALA A 372 26.45 -19.24 1.88
CA ALA A 372 26.70 -18.42 3.06
C ALA A 372 26.21 -16.97 2.87
N ARG A 373 26.37 -16.41 1.67
CA ARG A 373 25.95 -15.04 1.33
C ARG A 373 24.43 -14.87 1.30
N ILE A 374 23.69 -15.88 0.81
CA ILE A 374 22.22 -15.80 0.70
C ILE A 374 21.50 -16.32 1.95
N SER A 375 22.17 -17.11 2.80
CA SER A 375 21.57 -17.74 3.99
C SER A 375 20.78 -16.75 4.88
N PRO A 376 21.28 -15.54 5.19
CA PRO A 376 20.51 -14.57 5.98
C PRO A 376 19.19 -14.16 5.31
N VAL A 377 19.20 -13.95 3.99
CA VAL A 377 18.01 -13.57 3.22
C VAL A 377 17.03 -14.75 3.13
N PHE A 378 17.54 -15.97 2.97
CA PHE A 378 16.71 -17.18 2.93
C PHE A 378 16.00 -17.42 4.27
N MET A 379 16.74 -17.35 5.39
CA MET A 379 16.18 -17.48 6.74
C MET A 379 15.16 -16.39 7.04
N PHE A 380 15.41 -15.15 6.58
CA PHE A 380 14.43 -14.08 6.64
C PHE A 380 13.17 -14.39 5.83
N GLY A 381 13.30 -14.92 4.61
CA GLY A 381 12.17 -15.38 3.81
C GLY A 381 11.32 -16.44 4.52
N LEU A 382 11.95 -17.43 5.17
CA LEU A 382 11.23 -18.43 5.97
C LEU A 382 10.48 -17.82 7.15
N LEU A 383 11.10 -16.84 7.82
CA LEU A 383 10.47 -16.11 8.91
C LEU A 383 9.26 -15.29 8.42
N GLN A 384 9.35 -14.68 7.24
CA GLN A 384 8.22 -14.00 6.61
C GLN A 384 7.10 -14.96 6.23
N ILE A 385 7.40 -16.16 5.72
CA ILE A 385 6.39 -17.20 5.49
C ILE A 385 5.69 -17.56 6.81
N ALA A 386 6.45 -17.74 7.90
CA ALA A 386 5.85 -18.04 9.21
C ALA A 386 4.93 -16.90 9.68
N SER A 387 5.37 -15.64 9.56
CA SER A 387 4.55 -14.44 9.84
C SER A 387 3.29 -14.38 8.98
N PHE A 388 3.39 -14.70 7.70
CA PHE A 388 2.25 -14.78 6.78
C PHE A 388 1.25 -15.86 7.21
N VAL A 389 1.72 -17.06 7.55
CA VAL A 389 0.85 -18.14 8.06
C VAL A 389 0.15 -17.72 9.36
N LEU A 390 0.85 -17.04 10.26
CA LEU A 390 0.25 -16.49 11.48
C LEU A 390 -0.85 -15.47 11.18
N LEU A 391 -0.64 -14.57 10.21
CA LEU A 391 -1.65 -13.62 9.75
C LEU A 391 -2.88 -14.34 9.21
N LEU A 392 -2.70 -15.34 8.34
CA LEU A 392 -3.80 -16.14 7.78
C LEU A 392 -4.59 -16.87 8.87
N ALA A 393 -3.89 -17.46 9.84
CA ALA A 393 -4.51 -18.13 10.99
C ALA A 393 -5.33 -17.14 11.84
N MET A 394 -4.81 -15.93 12.06
CA MET A 394 -5.50 -14.89 12.82
C MET A 394 -6.75 -14.38 12.12
N VAL A 395 -6.68 -14.09 10.80
CA VAL A 395 -7.84 -13.68 10.01
C VAL A 395 -8.91 -14.78 10.00
N LYS A 396 -8.51 -16.04 9.82
CA LYS A 396 -9.42 -17.19 9.87
C LYS A 396 -10.09 -17.33 11.24
N ARG A 397 -9.34 -17.13 12.33
CA ARG A 397 -9.87 -17.25 13.70
C ARG A 397 -10.81 -16.10 14.06
N ASN A 398 -10.45 -14.86 13.72
CA ASN A 398 -11.16 -13.68 14.21
C ASN A 398 -12.26 -13.21 13.24
N CYS A 399 -12.01 -13.21 11.93
CA CYS A 399 -13.01 -12.79 10.92
C CYS A 399 -13.89 -13.96 10.44
N MET A 400 -13.50 -15.21 10.68
CA MET A 400 -14.07 -16.38 9.99
C MET A 400 -14.07 -16.25 8.45
N MET A 401 -13.02 -15.61 7.92
CA MET A 401 -12.81 -15.44 6.47
C MET A 401 -11.63 -16.27 6.01
N ARG A 402 -11.68 -16.74 4.77
CA ARG A 402 -10.54 -17.38 4.13
C ARG A 402 -9.68 -16.33 3.41
N ALA A 403 -8.70 -15.79 4.13
CA ALA A 403 -7.77 -14.78 3.59
C ALA A 403 -7.07 -15.20 2.27
N LEU A 404 -6.80 -16.50 2.09
CA LEU A 404 -6.22 -17.01 0.84
C LEU A 404 -7.15 -16.85 -0.38
N TYR A 405 -8.47 -16.93 -0.20
CA TYR A 405 -9.40 -16.66 -1.30
C TYR A 405 -9.43 -15.18 -1.64
N GLN A 406 -9.33 -14.31 -0.64
CA GLN A 406 -9.22 -12.87 -0.87
C GLN A 406 -7.91 -12.52 -1.58
N LEU A 407 -6.78 -13.15 -1.20
CA LEU A 407 -5.52 -13.01 -1.92
C LEU A 407 -5.66 -13.47 -3.38
N ALA A 408 -6.21 -14.67 -3.60
CA ALA A 408 -6.42 -15.21 -4.93
C ALA A 408 -7.33 -14.29 -5.78
N PHE A 409 -8.42 -13.80 -5.18
CA PHE A 409 -9.35 -12.87 -5.81
C PHE A 409 -8.63 -11.62 -6.34
N VAL A 410 -7.77 -10.99 -5.53
CA VAL A 410 -7.04 -9.79 -5.97
C VAL A 410 -6.01 -10.13 -7.05
N LEU A 411 -5.24 -11.21 -6.87
CA LEU A 411 -4.24 -11.65 -7.84
C LEU A 411 -4.86 -12.04 -9.19
N GLU A 412 -6.07 -12.59 -9.19
CA GLU A 412 -6.81 -12.98 -10.40
C GLU A 412 -7.48 -11.77 -11.06
N SER A 413 -8.22 -10.97 -10.27
CA SER A 413 -8.96 -9.80 -10.77
C SER A 413 -8.03 -8.74 -11.38
N GLN A 414 -6.84 -8.57 -10.79
CA GLN A 414 -5.88 -7.55 -11.20
C GLN A 414 -4.65 -8.16 -11.88
N LYS A 415 -4.74 -9.41 -12.36
CA LYS A 415 -3.62 -10.20 -12.90
C LYS A 415 -2.77 -9.42 -13.91
N LEU A 416 -3.41 -8.81 -14.91
CA LEU A 416 -2.71 -8.10 -15.99
C LEU A 416 -1.90 -6.91 -15.46
N LEU A 417 -2.48 -6.12 -14.56
CA LEU A 417 -1.85 -4.94 -13.98
C LEU A 417 -0.69 -5.34 -13.06
N ILE A 418 -0.93 -6.30 -12.18
CA ILE A 418 0.07 -6.83 -11.26
C ILE A 418 1.25 -7.43 -12.04
N GLN A 419 0.97 -8.28 -13.02
CA GLN A 419 2.01 -8.92 -13.84
C GLN A 419 2.84 -7.88 -14.61
N THR A 420 2.17 -6.92 -15.26
CA THR A 420 2.85 -5.83 -15.98
C THR A 420 3.75 -5.04 -15.05
N LYS A 421 3.25 -4.68 -13.86
CA LYS A 421 4.04 -3.97 -12.85
C LYS A 421 5.23 -4.78 -12.37
N LEU A 422 5.04 -6.03 -11.98
CA LEU A 422 6.13 -6.88 -11.48
C LEU A 422 7.22 -7.04 -12.55
N ILE A 423 6.85 -7.22 -13.83
CA ILE A 423 7.83 -7.29 -14.93
C ILE A 423 8.58 -5.96 -15.08
N VAL A 424 7.86 -4.83 -15.11
CA VAL A 424 8.46 -3.49 -15.25
C VAL A 424 9.39 -3.18 -14.07
N TRP A 425 8.96 -3.45 -12.84
CA TRP A 425 9.75 -3.20 -11.64
C TRP A 425 10.95 -4.13 -11.52
N MET A 426 10.81 -5.42 -11.86
CA MET A 426 11.95 -6.33 -11.98
C MET A 426 12.96 -5.82 -13.01
N MET A 427 12.49 -5.42 -14.20
CA MET A 427 13.36 -4.89 -15.25
C MET A 427 14.11 -3.65 -14.77
N ILE A 428 13.41 -2.66 -14.21
CA ILE A 428 14.02 -1.43 -13.69
C ILE A 428 15.05 -1.75 -12.59
N THR A 429 14.69 -2.62 -11.66
CA THR A 429 15.56 -3.04 -10.55
C THR A 429 16.84 -3.70 -11.05
N LEU A 430 16.73 -4.61 -12.03
CA LEU A 430 17.88 -5.26 -12.66
C LEU A 430 18.75 -4.26 -13.43
N CYS A 431 18.17 -3.28 -14.11
CA CYS A 431 18.94 -2.23 -14.79
C CYS A 431 19.80 -1.41 -13.80
N PHE A 432 19.32 -1.19 -12.57
CA PHE A 432 20.12 -0.57 -11.51
C PHE A 432 21.22 -1.48 -10.92
N ARG A 433 21.29 -2.74 -11.33
CA ARG A 433 22.25 -3.72 -10.83
C ARG A 433 23.28 -4.10 -11.89
N VAL A 434 23.13 -3.65 -13.13
CA VAL A 434 24.01 -3.99 -14.25
C VAL A 434 24.92 -2.81 -14.60
N MET A 435 26.24 -3.06 -14.62
CA MET A 435 27.26 -2.02 -14.86
C MET A 435 27.11 -1.31 -16.23
N HIS A 436 26.59 -1.99 -17.25
CA HIS A 436 26.37 -1.42 -18.58
C HIS A 436 25.36 -0.26 -18.61
N PHE A 437 24.53 -0.12 -17.55
CA PHE A 437 23.67 1.04 -17.40
C PHE A 437 24.37 2.23 -16.70
N GLY A 438 25.69 2.17 -16.53
CA GLY A 438 26.50 3.22 -15.91
C GLY A 438 26.20 3.40 -14.44
N VAL A 439 25.86 2.29 -13.77
CA VAL A 439 25.64 2.28 -12.33
C VAL A 439 27.00 2.18 -11.63
N ASP A 440 27.50 3.34 -11.21
CA ASP A 440 28.63 3.44 -10.29
C ASP A 440 28.26 4.34 -9.11
N PHE A 441 28.02 3.72 -7.96
CA PHE A 441 27.71 4.45 -6.74
C PHE A 441 28.95 5.12 -6.12
N THR A 442 30.16 4.86 -6.62
CA THR A 442 31.37 5.59 -6.23
C THR A 442 31.56 6.90 -7.01
N PHE A 443 30.73 7.14 -8.03
CA PHE A 443 30.80 8.29 -8.94
C PHE A 443 32.15 8.44 -9.68
N LYS A 444 32.97 7.38 -9.74
CA LYS A 444 34.27 7.37 -10.43
C LYS A 444 34.11 6.95 -11.89
N PHE A 445 33.51 7.82 -12.70
CA PHE A 445 33.36 7.58 -14.13
C PHE A 445 34.70 7.85 -14.85
N SER A 446 35.37 6.80 -15.32
CA SER A 446 36.55 6.94 -16.19
C SER A 446 36.09 7.33 -17.59
N GLY A 447 36.56 8.48 -18.08
CA GLY A 447 36.32 8.93 -19.44
C GLY A 447 36.91 7.93 -20.43
N PHE A 448 36.07 7.42 -21.34
CA PHE A 448 36.36 6.37 -22.31
C PHE A 448 36.69 4.99 -21.70
N GLY A 449 35.62 4.28 -21.33
CA GLY A 449 35.64 2.84 -21.08
C GLY A 449 35.96 2.48 -19.63
N TYR A 450 35.08 1.69 -19.02
CA TYR A 450 35.43 0.99 -17.79
C TYR A 450 36.70 0.18 -18.03
N LYS A 451 37.81 0.58 -17.39
CA LYS A 451 38.93 -0.35 -17.20
C LYS A 451 38.43 -1.48 -16.32
N PHE A 452 38.20 -2.65 -16.92
CA PHE A 452 38.09 -3.88 -16.16
C PHE A 452 39.38 -4.04 -15.37
N SER A 453 39.33 -3.77 -14.07
CA SER A 453 40.43 -4.11 -13.17
C SER A 453 40.44 -5.63 -13.05
N SER A 454 41.08 -6.30 -14.00
CA SER A 454 41.53 -7.67 -13.83
C SER A 454 42.62 -7.66 -12.76
N SER A 455 42.23 -7.85 -11.50
CA SER A 455 43.17 -8.33 -10.49
C SER A 455 43.45 -9.80 -10.78
N SER A 456 44.31 -10.05 -11.76
CA SER A 456 45.05 -11.30 -11.92
C SER A 456 46.53 -10.93 -11.86
N THR A 457 46.98 -10.63 -10.65
CA THR A 457 48.38 -10.79 -10.25
C THR A 457 48.41 -12.04 -9.40
N GLU A 458 48.94 -13.12 -9.97
CA GLU A 458 49.78 -14.06 -9.25
C GLU A 458 50.86 -14.52 -10.25
N GLU A 459 52.10 -14.41 -9.79
CA GLU A 459 53.36 -14.73 -10.47
C GLU A 459 53.48 -16.20 -10.87
#